data_AF-A0A920NXC2-F1
#
_entry.id   AF-A0A920NXC2-F1
#
_cell.length_a   1.000
_cell.length_b   1.000
_cell.length_c   1.000
_cell.angle_alpha   90.00
_cell.angle_beta   90.00
_cell.angle_gamma   90.00
#
_symmetry.space_group_name_H-M   'P 1'
#
loop_
_entity.id
_entity.type
_entity.pdbx_description
1 polymer ?
#
loop_
_entity_poly.entity_id
_entity_poly.type
_entity_poly.pdbx_seq_one_letter_code
_entity_poly.pdbx_strand_id
1 'polypeptide(L)'
;MIGFNPGFAYLGDLDKKLRIPRLSKPRINLLPGSVGIAENRTGIYPFGGPGGWNILGRTPLKLFDDNKENPFLIKQDMRVKFDPITKKEFESFN
;
A
#
# COMPACT_ATOMS: atom_id res chain seq x y z
N MET A 1 3.80 -7.09 -11.73
CA MET A 1 4.94 -7.68 -11.00
C MET A 1 4.50 -7.96 -9.57
N ILE A 2 4.37 -9.23 -9.19
CA ILE A 2 4.17 -9.68 -7.79
C ILE A 2 5.61 -9.95 -7.28
N GLY A 3 6.22 -9.34 -6.25
CA GLY A 3 5.91 -8.30 -5.28
C GLY A 3 6.91 -8.49 -4.12
N PHE A 4 7.56 -7.44 -3.60
CA PHE A 4 8.62 -7.48 -2.55
C PHE A 4 8.28 -8.34 -1.31
N ASN A 5 6.99 -8.41 -0.97
CA ASN A 5 6.38 -9.33 -0.01
C ASN A 5 5.02 -9.81 -0.57
N PRO A 6 4.47 -10.95 -0.10
CA PRO A 6 3.13 -11.41 -0.48
C PRO A 6 2.07 -10.31 -0.29
N GLY A 7 1.31 -10.00 -1.34
CA GLY A 7 0.26 -8.98 -1.31
C GLY A 7 0.75 -7.53 -1.49
N PHE A 8 2.05 -7.30 -1.68
CA PHE A 8 2.53 -5.96 -2.02
C PHE A 8 2.11 -5.61 -3.45
N ALA A 9 1.21 -4.65 -3.57
CA ALA A 9 0.70 -4.19 -4.85
C ALA A 9 1.50 -2.97 -5.34
N TYR A 10 2.24 -3.14 -6.42
CA TYR A 10 2.75 -2.01 -7.21
C TYR A 10 1.63 -1.49 -8.10
N LEU A 11 1.28 -0.22 -7.93
CA LEU A 11 0.15 0.42 -8.59
C LEU A 11 0.65 1.51 -9.53
N GLY A 12 0.28 1.34 -10.81
CA GLY A 12 0.28 2.37 -11.85
C GLY A 12 1.55 3.17 -12.09
N ASP A 13 1.43 4.15 -12.98
CA ASP A 13 2.34 5.27 -13.11
C ASP A 13 1.67 6.50 -12.51
N LEU A 14 2.37 7.16 -11.59
CA LEU A 14 1.92 8.40 -10.99
C LEU A 14 2.05 9.58 -11.96
N ASP A 15 1.12 10.53 -11.80
CA ASP A 15 1.24 11.87 -12.37
C ASP A 15 2.61 12.45 -12.02
N LYS A 16 3.25 13.15 -12.98
CA LYS A 16 4.56 13.77 -12.81
C LYS A 16 4.63 14.67 -11.57
N LYS A 17 3.53 15.33 -11.20
CA LYS A 17 3.44 16.20 -10.02
C LYS A 17 3.56 15.46 -8.69
N LEU A 18 3.27 14.16 -8.67
CA LEU A 18 3.35 13.32 -7.48
C LEU A 18 4.66 12.52 -7.42
N ARG A 19 5.58 12.71 -8.37
CA ARG A 19 6.83 11.95 -8.39
C ARG A 19 7.82 12.55 -7.41
N ILE A 20 8.21 11.75 -6.43
CA ILE A 20 9.12 12.14 -5.36
C ILE A 20 10.04 10.96 -5.05
N PRO A 21 11.35 11.17 -4.85
CA PRO A 21 12.24 10.07 -4.57
C PRO A 21 11.89 9.38 -3.26
N ARG A 22 12.28 8.11 -3.14
CA ARG A 22 12.22 7.40 -1.86
C ARG A 22 13.05 8.13 -0.80
N LEU A 23 12.69 7.95 0.47
CA LEU A 23 13.48 8.47 1.58
C LEU A 23 14.91 7.93 1.55
N SER A 24 15.87 8.81 1.84
CA SER A 24 17.29 8.45 1.96
C SER A 24 17.54 7.50 3.15
N LYS A 25 16.76 7.64 4.22
CA LYS A 25 16.74 6.72 5.37
C LYS A 25 15.34 6.09 5.47
N PRO A 26 15.20 4.77 5.33
CA PRO A 26 13.90 4.11 5.44
C PRO A 26 13.37 4.18 6.87
N ARG A 27 12.03 4.19 7.02
CA ARG A 27 11.41 3.97 8.33
C ARG A 27 11.67 2.53 8.75
N ILE A 28 11.94 2.33 10.04
CA ILE A 28 12.19 1.00 10.60
C ILE A 28 10.90 0.18 10.67
N ASN A 29 9.78 0.83 11.00
CA ASN A 29 8.50 0.16 11.18
C ASN A 29 7.35 0.97 10.58
N LEU A 30 6.85 0.51 9.43
CA LEU A 30 5.57 0.89 8.87
C LEU A 30 4.47 0.01 9.46
N LEU A 31 3.24 0.52 9.45
CA LEU A 31 2.07 -0.27 9.84
C LEU A 31 1.47 -0.98 8.61
N PRO A 32 0.86 -2.16 8.78
CA PRO A 32 0.07 -2.80 7.71
C PRO A 32 -0.95 -1.84 7.10
N GLY A 33 -1.17 -1.97 5.80
CA GLY A 33 -2.07 -1.12 5.02
C GLY A 33 -1.48 0.25 4.67
N SER A 34 -0.22 0.54 5.00
CA SER A 34 0.41 1.82 4.63
C SER A 34 0.39 2.02 3.11
N VAL A 35 -0.07 3.19 2.67
CA VAL A 35 -0.10 3.60 1.26
C VAL A 35 1.02 4.59 1.04
N GLY A 36 1.89 4.32 0.08
CA GLY A 36 3.05 5.15 -0.19
C GLY A 36 3.29 5.45 -1.66
N ILE A 37 4.19 6.39 -1.90
CA ILE A 37 4.71 6.76 -3.21
C ILE A 37 6.24 6.82 -3.21
N ALA A 38 6.84 6.40 -4.32
CA ALA A 38 8.25 6.59 -4.60
C ALA A 38 8.49 6.59 -6.11
N GLU A 39 9.30 7.53 -6.59
CA GLU A 39 9.55 7.78 -8.01
C GLU A 39 8.21 7.93 -8.76
N ASN A 40 7.94 7.09 -9.75
CA ASN A 40 6.69 7.06 -10.52
C ASN A 40 5.67 6.03 -10.00
N ARG A 41 5.85 5.44 -8.82
CA ARG A 41 5.02 4.32 -8.33
C ARG A 41 4.24 4.69 -7.08
N THR A 42 3.02 4.17 -6.99
CA THR A 42 2.31 4.03 -5.71
C THR A 42 2.10 2.55 -5.39
N GLY A 43 1.73 2.27 -4.14
CA GLY A 43 1.66 0.92 -3.64
C GLY A 43 1.24 0.88 -2.20
N ILE A 44 0.87 -0.33 -1.77
CA ILE A 44 0.30 -0.57 -0.45
C ILE A 44 1.11 -1.69 0.21
N TYR A 45 1.58 -1.41 1.43
CA TYR A 45 2.32 -2.35 2.26
C TYR A 45 1.32 -3.32 2.93
N PRO A 46 1.34 -4.62 2.60
CA PRO A 46 0.41 -5.60 3.16
C PRO A 46 0.73 -5.92 4.62
N PHE A 47 2.00 -5.78 5.00
CA PHE A 47 2.53 -6.05 6.34
C PHE A 47 3.27 -4.84 6.89
N GLY A 48 3.54 -4.87 8.19
CA GLY A 48 4.44 -3.90 8.81
C GLY A 48 5.92 -4.19 8.53
N GLY A 49 6.79 -3.34 9.05
CA GLY A 49 8.25 -3.48 8.90
C GLY A 49 8.89 -2.34 8.09
N PRO A 50 10.16 -2.50 7.67
CA PRO A 50 10.92 -1.39 7.13
C PRO A 50 10.43 -0.95 5.75
N GLY A 51 10.43 0.37 5.49
CA GLY A 51 10.03 0.91 4.20
C GLY A 51 10.50 2.33 3.94
N GLY A 52 10.98 2.55 2.71
CA GLY A 52 11.56 3.82 2.27
C GLY A 52 10.62 4.74 1.51
N TRP A 53 9.36 4.37 1.30
CA TRP A 53 8.44 5.19 0.51
C TRP A 53 7.87 6.36 1.32
N ASN A 54 7.43 7.40 0.63
CA ASN A 54 6.72 8.52 1.24
C ASN A 54 5.29 8.07 1.52
N ILE A 55 4.92 7.97 2.80
CA ILE A 55 3.62 7.42 3.22
C ILE A 55 2.60 8.55 3.23
N LEU A 56 1.48 8.34 2.52
CA LEU A 56 0.41 9.33 2.37
C LEU A 56 -0.80 9.02 3.25
N GLY A 57 -0.99 7.75 3.62
CA GLY A 57 -2.14 7.31 4.39
C GLY A 57 -2.12 5.81 4.63
N ARG A 58 -3.26 5.26 5.07
CA ARG A 58 -3.44 3.83 5.30
C ARG A 58 -4.81 3.37 4.79
N THR A 59 -4.89 2.13 4.35
CA THR A 59 -6.16 1.41 4.16
C THR A 59 -6.39 0.45 5.33
N PRO A 60 -7.64 0.30 5.81
CA PRO A 60 -7.94 -0.69 6.84
C PRO A 60 -8.10 -2.11 6.25
N LEU A 61 -8.19 -2.24 4.92
CA LEU A 61 -8.36 -3.52 4.26
C LEU A 61 -7.11 -4.40 4.41
N LYS A 62 -7.30 -5.71 4.62
CA LYS A 62 -6.24 -6.71 4.54
C LYS A 62 -5.95 -7.06 3.08
N LEU A 63 -4.73 -6.80 2.63
CA LEU A 63 -4.32 -7.07 1.24
C LEU A 63 -3.94 -8.53 0.99
N PHE A 64 -3.49 -9.19 2.05
CA PHE A 64 -3.12 -10.59 2.05
C PHE A 64 -3.70 -11.27 3.30
N ASP A 65 -4.32 -12.43 3.12
CA ASP A 65 -4.85 -13.27 4.19
C ASP A 65 -4.71 -14.74 3.78
N ASP A 66 -3.76 -15.44 4.39
CA ASP A 66 -3.43 -16.84 4.09
C ASP A 66 -4.52 -17.83 4.50
N ASN A 67 -5.49 -17.40 5.31
CA ASN A 67 -6.61 -18.22 5.74
C ASN A 67 -7.78 -18.23 4.74
N LYS A 68 -7.71 -17.41 3.68
CA LYS A 68 -8.74 -17.32 2.65
C LYS A 68 -8.38 -18.16 1.43
N GLU A 69 -9.40 -18.77 0.82
CA GLU A 69 -9.26 -19.48 -0.47
C GLU A 69 -8.65 -18.57 -1.56
N ASN A 70 -8.98 -17.27 -1.52
CA ASN A 70 -8.37 -16.24 -2.34
C ASN A 70 -7.52 -15.32 -1.46
N PRO A 71 -6.22 -15.60 -1.25
CA PRO A 71 -5.43 -14.91 -0.24
C PRO A 71 -5.04 -13.48 -0.64
N PHE A 72 -5.12 -13.12 -1.92
CA PHE A 72 -4.76 -11.79 -2.42
C PHE A 72 -6.01 -10.95 -2.71
N LEU A 73 -6.12 -9.78 -2.07
CA LEU A 73 -7.19 -8.82 -2.34
C LEU A 73 -7.03 -8.15 -3.71
N ILE A 74 -5.79 -7.77 -4.05
CA ILE A 74 -5.45 -7.13 -5.32
C ILE A 74 -4.78 -8.16 -6.21
N LYS A 75 -5.38 -8.42 -7.36
CA LYS A 75 -4.89 -9.34 -8.39
C LYS A 75 -4.31 -8.56 -9.57
N GLN A 76 -3.58 -9.26 -10.43
CA GLN A 76 -3.09 -8.69 -11.68
C GLN A 76 -4.25 -8.13 -12.51
N ASP A 77 -4.00 -7.05 -13.24
CA ASP A 77 -4.95 -6.39 -14.15
C ASP A 77 -6.18 -5.75 -13.47
N MET A 78 -6.23 -5.74 -12.13
CA MET A 78 -7.21 -4.95 -11.38
C MET A 78 -6.86 -3.45 -11.39
N ARG A 79 -7.88 -2.62 -11.55
CA ARG A 79 -7.78 -1.18 -11.28
C ARG A 79 -8.12 -0.89 -9.83
N VAL A 80 -7.26 -0.10 -9.18
CA VAL A 80 -7.44 0.34 -7.79
C VAL A 80 -7.78 1.81 -7.79
N LYS A 81 -8.84 2.19 -7.07
CA LYS A 81 -9.18 3.57 -6.74
C LYS A 81 -9.07 3.72 -5.23
N PHE A 82 -8.43 4.80 -4.80
CA PHE A 82 -8.39 5.18 -3.39
C PHE A 82 -9.53 6.16 -3.11
N ASP A 83 -10.40 5.81 -2.18
CA ASP A 83 -11.44 6.69 -1.67
C ASP A 83 -11.04 7.15 -0.26
N PRO A 84 -10.95 8.48 -0.01
CA PRO A 84 -10.58 8.99 1.29
C PRO A 84 -11.69 8.71 2.30
N ILE A 85 -11.30 8.21 3.48
CA ILE A 85 -12.20 7.96 4.61
C ILE A 85 -11.73 8.73 5.84
N THR A 86 -12.64 8.98 6.75
CA THR A 86 -12.35 9.55 8.06
C THR A 86 -11.64 8.52 8.95
N LYS A 87 -10.97 9.03 10.00
CA LYS A 87 -10.36 8.17 11.01
C LYS A 87 -11.38 7.27 11.71
N LYS A 88 -12.59 7.78 11.98
CA LYS A 88 -13.67 7.01 12.62
C LYS A 88 -14.10 5.83 11.74
N GLU A 89 -14.26 6.05 10.44
CA GLU A 89 -14.56 4.98 9.49
C GLU A 89 -13.42 3.96 9.46
N PHE A 90 -12.17 4.43 9.38
CA PHE A 90 -10.99 3.55 9.42
C PHE A 90 -10.98 2.63 10.64
N GLU A 91 -11.29 3.17 11.83
CA GLU A 91 -11.33 2.40 13.09
C GLU A 91 -12.55 1.47 13.19
N SER A 92 -13.57 1.69 12.36
CA SER A 92 -14.79 0.86 12.32
C SER A 92 -14.72 -0.26 11.28
N PHE A 93 -13.69 -0.29 10.43
CA PHE A 93 -13.44 -1.40 9.50
C PHE A 93 -12.84 -2.59 10.29
N ASN A 94 -13.68 -3.59 10.55
CA ASN A 94 -13.27 -4.89 11.12
C ASN A 94 -12.81 -5.86 10.03
#